data_AF-A0A6P3ZRE4-F1
#
_entry.id   AF-A0A6P3ZRE4-F1
#
_cell.length_a   1.000
_cell.length_b   1.000
_cell.length_c   1.000
_cell.angle_alpha   90.00
_cell.angle_beta   90.00
_cell.angle_gamma   90.00
#
_symmetry.space_group_name_H-M   'P 1'
#
loop_
_entity.id
_entity.type
_entity.pdbx_description
1 polymer ?
#
loop_
_entity_poly.entity_id
_entity_poly.type
_entity_poly.pdbx_seq_one_letter_code
_entity_poly.pdbx_strand_id
1 'polypeptide(L)'
;MEVVEEENNKRRRKWMSGSSSSSSYHSSVPVNSLDDGCLMHIFSFLSPIPDRYNTALVCHRWRFLACHPRLWLRVDRSVKDLSEPGVFPDIEAAVAAARPGDTILIAAGGRHRASNIRINKPLCLVGGGELPDETMLLCSRGSDSAFEFLSTCKLANLTVKAELGCCLLHRSGRLTIDSCVLQCESNPLDHLSCPIVSTASAQVFSSSVKCHSDGVSVSRTRIEGGAKAVLTSGDLALQRVRVIYARTSLFFWFDVEHQ
;
A
#
# COMPACT_ATOMS: atom_id res chain seq x y z
N MET A 1 38.35 67.22 8.64
CA MET A 1 39.44 66.74 9.51
C MET A 1 38.82 65.65 10.38
N GLU A 2 38.63 64.45 9.83
CA GLU A 2 39.62 63.35 9.78
C GLU A 2 40.03 62.89 11.18
N VAL A 3 39.41 61.78 11.66
CA VAL A 3 39.99 60.42 11.90
C VAL A 3 41.00 60.44 13.06
N VAL A 4 40.78 59.75 14.18
CA VAL A 4 41.19 58.36 14.53
C VAL A 4 40.93 58.33 16.07
N GLU A 5 40.28 57.37 16.72
CA GLU A 5 40.88 56.09 17.11
C GLU A 5 39.84 55.19 17.79
N GLU A 6 39.63 54.04 17.18
CA GLU A 6 38.76 52.94 17.55
C GLU A 6 39.64 51.89 18.24
N GLU A 7 39.72 51.83 19.58
CA GLU A 7 40.31 50.67 20.27
C GLU A 7 40.10 50.71 21.79
N ASN A 8 38.98 50.19 22.31
CA ASN A 8 39.01 49.63 23.68
C ASN A 8 37.92 48.61 24.03
N ASN A 9 37.42 47.87 23.03
CA ASN A 9 36.52 46.75 23.26
C ASN A 9 37.30 45.44 23.26
N LYS A 10 38.02 45.12 24.34
CA LYS A 10 38.27 43.75 24.82
C LYS A 10 39.28 43.72 25.98
N ARG A 11 38.87 42.99 27.03
CA ARG A 11 39.70 42.37 28.09
C ARG A 11 39.92 43.21 29.35
N ARG A 12 39.03 43.02 30.32
CA ARG A 12 39.31 42.38 31.62
C ARG A 12 37.98 42.24 32.39
N ARG A 13 37.39 41.04 32.42
CA ARG A 13 37.52 40.03 33.51
C ARG A 13 36.96 40.57 34.82
N LYS A 14 36.17 39.88 35.65
CA LYS A 14 35.54 38.55 35.72
C LYS A 14 34.95 38.55 37.15
N TRP A 15 33.86 37.83 37.37
CA TRP A 15 33.20 37.57 38.67
C TRP A 15 32.07 38.52 39.03
N MET A 16 30.84 38.05 38.79
CA MET A 16 29.88 37.82 39.87
C MET A 16 29.05 36.59 39.49
N SER A 17 29.21 35.55 40.29
CA SER A 17 28.37 34.38 40.35
C SER A 17 26.95 34.79 40.75
N GLY A 18 25.98 34.47 39.90
CA GLY A 18 24.56 34.51 40.23
C GLY A 18 23.99 33.11 40.05
N SER A 19 24.11 32.30 41.10
CA SER A 19 23.40 31.04 41.25
C SER A 19 21.91 31.36 41.37
N SER A 20 21.13 31.05 40.33
CA SER A 20 19.68 31.19 40.36
C SER A 20 19.04 29.83 40.14
N SER A 21 18.78 29.16 41.26
CA SER A 21 17.69 28.20 41.51
C SER A 21 17.38 27.19 40.40
N SER A 22 17.78 25.95 40.67
CA SER A 22 17.17 24.73 40.15
C SER A 22 15.66 24.73 40.46
N SER A 23 14.86 25.31 39.57
CA SER A 23 13.46 24.92 39.43
C SER A 23 13.44 23.72 38.50
N SER A 24 13.22 22.54 39.08
CA SER A 24 12.88 21.31 38.36
C SER A 24 11.51 21.48 37.71
N TYR A 25 11.43 22.35 36.69
CA TYR A 25 10.43 22.20 35.67
C TYR A 25 10.84 20.94 34.92
N HIS A 26 10.10 19.86 35.11
CA HIS A 26 10.01 18.85 34.07
C HIS A 26 9.46 19.58 32.84
N SER A 27 10.35 20.20 32.06
CA SER A 27 10.05 20.58 30.70
C SER A 27 9.73 19.25 30.02
N SER A 28 8.45 18.93 29.91
CA SER A 28 8.00 17.82 29.09
C SER A 28 8.56 18.12 27.71
N VAL A 29 9.63 17.41 27.36
CA VAL A 29 10.23 17.47 26.05
C VAL A 29 9.08 17.11 25.11
N PRO A 30 8.56 18.06 24.30
CA PRO A 30 7.39 17.78 23.48
C PRO A 30 7.71 16.57 22.61
N VAL A 31 6.75 15.66 22.41
CA VAL A 31 6.97 14.43 21.62
C VAL A 31 7.55 14.75 20.23
N ASN A 32 7.24 15.94 19.69
CA ASN A 32 7.80 16.48 18.45
C ASN A 32 9.32 16.76 18.47
N SER A 33 9.95 16.85 19.62
CA SER A 33 11.40 17.03 19.75
C SER A 33 12.19 15.72 19.88
N LEU A 34 11.51 14.57 19.91
CA LEU A 34 12.16 13.27 19.72
C LEU A 34 12.77 13.19 18.32
N ASP A 35 13.84 12.41 18.17
CA ASP A 35 14.39 12.10 16.86
C ASP A 35 13.47 11.17 16.05
N ASP A 36 13.73 11.09 14.74
CA ASP A 36 12.91 10.31 13.81
C ASP A 36 12.93 8.81 14.14
N GLY A 37 14.04 8.28 14.66
CA GLY A 37 14.18 6.88 15.03
C GLY A 37 13.30 6.51 16.22
N CYS A 38 13.32 7.34 17.27
CA CYS A 38 12.43 7.16 18.43
C CYS A 38 10.95 7.29 18.06
N LEU A 39 10.57 8.30 17.25
CA LEU A 39 9.19 8.45 16.79
C LEU A 39 8.71 7.25 15.96
N MET A 40 9.55 6.77 15.04
CA MET A 40 9.26 5.56 14.26
C MET A 40 9.07 4.33 15.14
N HIS A 41 9.89 4.16 16.17
CA HIS A 41 9.75 3.05 17.11
C HIS A 41 8.41 3.12 17.85
N ILE A 42 8.00 4.30 18.32
CA ILE A 42 6.67 4.51 18.92
C ILE A 42 5.56 4.15 17.92
N PHE A 43 5.66 4.62 16.67
CA PHE A 43 4.65 4.35 15.63
C PHE A 43 4.55 2.87 15.24
N SER A 44 5.61 2.08 15.46
CA SER A 44 5.60 0.64 15.22
C SER A 44 4.66 -0.12 16.16
N PHE A 45 4.38 0.41 17.36
CA PHE A 45 3.44 -0.20 18.29
C PHE A 45 1.98 0.19 18.03
N LEU A 46 1.76 1.23 17.23
CA LEU A 46 0.41 1.72 16.90
C LEU A 46 -0.25 0.83 15.84
N SER A 47 -1.57 0.68 15.97
CA SER A 47 -2.38 0.05 14.92
C SER A 47 -2.37 0.93 13.64
N PRO A 48 -2.33 0.34 12.43
CA PRO A 48 -2.34 1.11 11.20
C PRO A 48 -3.55 2.04 11.11
N ILE A 49 -4.71 1.51 11.48
CA ILE A 49 -5.96 2.25 11.63
C ILE A 49 -6.56 1.91 13.01
N PRO A 50 -6.99 2.91 13.80
CA PRO A 50 -7.00 4.34 13.48
C PRO A 50 -5.73 5.09 13.91
N ASP A 51 -4.88 4.51 14.75
CA ASP A 51 -3.89 5.26 15.53
C ASP A 51 -2.77 5.86 14.67
N ARG A 52 -2.16 5.05 13.81
CA ARG A 52 -1.08 5.49 12.91
C ARG A 52 -1.61 6.42 11.83
N TYR A 53 -2.84 6.21 11.35
CA TYR A 53 -3.53 7.15 10.47
C TYR A 53 -3.70 8.52 11.13
N ASN A 54 -4.22 8.57 12.37
CA ASN A 54 -4.38 9.82 13.11
C ASN A 54 -3.03 10.51 13.36
N THR A 55 -1.99 9.73 13.68
CA THR A 55 -0.61 10.21 13.82
C THR A 55 -0.12 10.91 12.55
N ALA A 56 -0.44 10.36 11.37
CA ALA A 56 -0.08 10.94 10.09
C ALA A 56 -0.79 12.27 9.77
N LEU A 57 -1.87 12.61 10.47
CA LEU A 57 -2.60 13.88 10.28
C LEU A 57 -1.99 15.05 11.07
N VAL A 58 -1.12 14.79 12.05
CA VAL A 58 -0.59 15.81 12.96
C VAL A 58 0.29 16.84 12.22
N CYS A 59 1.28 16.37 11.46
CA CYS A 59 2.14 17.24 10.65
C CYS A 59 2.84 16.44 9.54
N HIS A 60 3.47 17.14 8.59
CA HIS A 60 4.18 16.52 7.47
C HIS A 60 5.28 15.52 7.91
N ARG A 61 6.04 15.86 8.96
CA ARG A 61 7.09 14.99 9.50
C ARG A 61 6.50 13.68 10.04
N TRP A 62 5.42 13.77 10.81
CA TRP A 62 4.76 12.60 11.38
C TRP A 62 4.13 11.74 10.29
N ARG A 63 3.54 12.36 9.27
CA ARG A 63 3.04 11.66 8.08
C ARG A 63 4.12 10.83 7.40
N PHE A 64 5.30 11.42 7.18
CA PHE A 64 6.42 10.73 6.54
C PHE A 64 6.87 9.50 7.35
N LEU A 65 7.02 9.64 8.67
CA LEU A 65 7.46 8.55 9.55
C LEU A 65 6.37 7.48 9.75
N ALA A 66 5.12 7.88 9.95
CA ALA A 66 3.98 6.97 10.11
C ALA A 66 3.72 6.12 8.85
N CYS A 67 4.10 6.61 7.66
CA CYS A 67 3.98 5.87 6.41
C CYS A 67 5.30 5.20 5.97
N HIS A 68 6.34 5.21 6.80
CA HIS A 68 7.67 4.74 6.40
C HIS A 68 7.66 3.23 6.08
N PRO A 69 8.34 2.77 5.01
CA PRO A 69 8.39 1.36 4.60
C PRO A 69 8.91 0.36 5.65
N ARG A 70 9.52 0.84 6.74
CA ARG A 70 10.02 -0.03 7.83
C ARG A 70 8.89 -0.53 8.73
N LEU A 71 7.72 0.09 8.63
CA LEU A 71 6.52 -0.28 9.37
C LEU A 71 5.61 -1.22 8.57
N TRP A 72 5.99 -1.58 7.34
CA TRP A 72 5.23 -2.46 6.47
C TRP A 72 5.62 -3.91 6.72
N LEU A 73 4.66 -4.81 6.50
CA LEU A 73 4.93 -6.24 6.49
C LEU A 73 5.67 -6.59 5.22
N ARG A 74 6.61 -7.53 5.27
CA ARG A 74 7.41 -7.94 4.12
C ARG A 74 7.18 -9.41 3.81
N VAL A 75 6.99 -9.72 2.54
CA VAL A 75 6.95 -11.10 2.06
C VAL A 75 8.25 -11.39 1.34
N ASP A 76 9.04 -12.30 1.87
CA ASP A 76 10.32 -12.70 1.29
C ASP A 76 10.52 -14.21 1.42
N ARG A 77 10.50 -14.89 0.28
CA ARG A 77 10.69 -16.34 0.16
C ARG A 77 12.11 -16.81 0.52
N SER A 78 13.08 -15.91 0.51
CA SER A 78 14.49 -16.25 0.76
C SER A 78 14.80 -16.36 2.26
N VAL A 79 13.87 -15.90 3.10
CA VAL A 79 14.00 -15.88 4.55
C VAL A 79 13.81 -17.30 5.09
N LYS A 80 14.92 -17.88 5.55
CA LYS A 80 14.94 -19.17 6.26
C LYS A 80 14.71 -18.98 7.77
N ASP A 81 15.01 -17.79 8.28
CA ASP A 81 14.93 -17.46 9.70
C ASP A 81 13.75 -16.53 9.99
N LEU A 82 12.71 -17.06 10.62
CA LEU A 82 11.49 -16.33 11.04
C LEU A 82 11.75 -15.32 12.19
N SER A 83 12.99 -14.93 12.44
CA SER A 83 13.39 -14.12 13.60
C SER A 83 13.09 -12.64 13.45
N GLU A 84 12.93 -12.13 12.22
CA GLU A 84 12.60 -10.72 12.00
C GLU A 84 11.08 -10.48 12.10
N PRO A 85 10.63 -9.66 13.06
CA PRO A 85 9.21 -9.38 13.22
C PRO A 85 8.67 -8.63 11.99
N GLY A 86 7.56 -9.14 11.44
CA GLY A 86 6.90 -8.54 10.27
C GLY A 86 7.39 -9.04 8.92
N VAL A 87 8.27 -10.05 8.89
CA VAL A 87 8.70 -10.73 7.67
C VAL A 87 8.06 -12.12 7.57
N PHE A 88 7.50 -12.44 6.40
CA PHE A 88 6.75 -13.68 6.17
C PHE A 88 7.27 -14.41 4.93
N PRO A 89 7.24 -15.75 4.92
CA PRO A 89 7.69 -16.54 3.77
C PRO A 89 6.71 -16.45 2.59
N ASP A 90 5.41 -16.35 2.89
CA ASP A 90 4.33 -16.42 1.91
C ASP A 90 3.32 -15.28 2.10
N ILE A 91 2.63 -14.93 1.01
CA ILE A 91 1.63 -13.86 0.99
C ILE A 91 0.45 -14.20 1.89
N GLU A 92 0.02 -15.46 1.92
CA GLU A 92 -1.09 -15.93 2.76
C GLU A 92 -0.79 -15.71 4.25
N ALA A 93 0.43 -16.01 4.69
CA ALA A 93 0.87 -15.80 6.06
C ALA A 93 0.90 -14.30 6.42
N ALA A 94 1.41 -13.45 5.51
CA ALA A 94 1.40 -12.00 5.70
C ALA A 94 -0.02 -11.44 5.77
N VAL A 95 -0.91 -11.88 4.88
CA VAL A 95 -2.32 -11.47 4.89
C VAL A 95 -3.00 -11.92 6.17
N ALA A 96 -2.74 -13.14 6.66
CA ALA A 96 -3.30 -13.62 7.93
C ALA A 96 -2.85 -12.74 9.11
N ALA A 97 -1.56 -12.43 9.21
CA ALA A 97 -0.97 -11.64 10.28
C ALA A 97 -1.30 -10.14 10.21
N ALA A 98 -1.64 -9.61 9.02
CA ALA A 98 -1.88 -8.20 8.81
C ALA A 98 -3.07 -7.65 9.63
N ARG A 99 -2.99 -6.40 10.05
CA ARG A 99 -4.09 -5.66 10.66
C ARG A 99 -4.80 -4.82 9.59
N PRO A 100 -6.07 -4.43 9.81
CA PRO A 100 -6.75 -3.49 8.93
C PRO A 100 -5.92 -2.20 8.72
N GLY A 101 -5.66 -1.86 7.47
CA GLY A 101 -4.85 -0.71 7.05
C GLY A 101 -3.36 -1.01 6.85
N ASP A 102 -2.90 -2.24 7.10
CA ASP A 102 -1.50 -2.59 6.86
C ASP A 102 -1.13 -2.56 5.37
N THR A 103 0.15 -2.27 5.15
CA THR A 103 0.79 -2.41 3.84
C THR A 103 1.71 -3.62 3.85
N ILE A 104 1.58 -4.47 2.83
CA ILE A 104 2.40 -5.67 2.62
C ILE A 104 3.26 -5.41 1.39
N LEU A 105 4.58 -5.40 1.60
CA LEU A 105 5.60 -5.27 0.57
C LEU A 105 6.07 -6.66 0.14
N ILE A 106 5.90 -6.98 -1.13
CA ILE A 106 6.29 -8.27 -1.69
C ILE A 106 7.68 -8.14 -2.31
N ALA A 107 8.66 -8.92 -1.84
CA ALA A 107 10.03 -8.83 -2.31
C ALA A 107 10.15 -9.10 -3.82
N ALA A 108 11.05 -8.36 -4.47
CA ALA A 108 11.38 -8.50 -5.89
C ALA A 108 12.25 -9.73 -6.17
N GLY A 109 12.35 -10.12 -7.43
CA GLY A 109 13.30 -11.15 -7.89
C GLY A 109 12.81 -12.59 -7.71
N GLY A 110 11.51 -12.79 -7.48
CA GLY A 110 10.94 -14.12 -7.28
C GLY A 110 9.53 -14.26 -7.85
N ARG A 111 9.18 -15.50 -8.19
CA ARG A 111 7.78 -15.91 -8.41
C ARG A 111 7.20 -16.32 -7.07
N HIS A 112 6.15 -15.64 -6.63
CA HIS A 112 5.39 -15.97 -5.43
C HIS A 112 4.12 -16.72 -5.85
N ARG A 113 3.76 -17.76 -5.10
CA ARG A 113 2.53 -18.50 -5.37
C ARG A 113 1.35 -17.71 -4.81
N ALA A 114 0.31 -17.51 -5.61
CA ALA A 114 -0.94 -16.91 -5.19
C ALA A 114 -2.11 -17.77 -5.69
N SER A 115 -2.75 -18.49 -4.79
CA SER A 115 -3.89 -19.37 -5.11
C SER A 115 -5.04 -19.09 -4.16
N ASN A 116 -6.06 -18.38 -4.65
CA ASN A 116 -7.29 -18.04 -3.94
C ASN A 116 -7.05 -17.30 -2.61
N ILE A 117 -6.15 -16.31 -2.62
CA ILE A 117 -5.85 -15.53 -1.42
C ILE A 117 -7.01 -14.58 -1.13
N ARG A 118 -7.66 -14.77 0.02
CA ARG A 118 -8.83 -14.00 0.45
C ARG A 118 -8.44 -12.77 1.25
N ILE A 119 -8.80 -11.60 0.75
CA ILE A 119 -8.60 -10.32 1.43
C ILE A 119 -9.93 -9.85 2.03
N ASN A 120 -10.12 -10.08 3.33
CA ASN A 120 -11.34 -9.75 4.08
C ASN A 120 -11.23 -8.50 4.95
N LYS A 121 -10.08 -7.83 4.93
CA LYS A 121 -9.77 -6.62 5.69
C LYS A 121 -9.08 -5.61 4.78
N PRO A 122 -9.16 -4.31 5.08
CA PRO A 122 -8.58 -3.31 4.21
C PRO A 122 -7.06 -3.41 4.21
N LEU A 123 -6.43 -3.59 3.04
CA LEU A 123 -4.99 -3.79 2.92
C LEU A 123 -4.40 -3.08 1.69
N CYS A 124 -3.10 -2.85 1.71
CA CYS A 124 -2.34 -2.36 0.56
C CYS A 124 -1.25 -3.38 0.22
N LEU A 125 -1.29 -3.98 -0.97
CA LEU A 125 -0.26 -4.90 -1.48
C LEU A 125 0.59 -4.15 -2.50
N VAL A 126 1.91 -4.12 -2.28
CA VAL A 126 2.85 -3.39 -3.13
C VAL A 126 3.99 -4.32 -3.51
N GLY A 127 4.30 -4.42 -4.80
CA GLY A 127 5.53 -5.10 -5.24
C GLY A 127 6.75 -4.24 -4.99
N GLY A 128 7.81 -4.85 -4.48
CA GLY A 128 9.05 -4.19 -4.08
C GLY A 128 10.08 -4.02 -5.21
N GLY A 129 9.75 -4.42 -6.44
CA GLY A 129 10.59 -4.19 -7.61
C GLY A 129 10.59 -2.74 -8.08
N GLU A 130 11.56 -2.34 -8.89
CA GLU A 130 11.50 -1.06 -9.61
C GLU A 130 10.46 -1.13 -10.73
N LEU A 131 10.28 -2.32 -11.31
CA LEU A 131 9.28 -2.63 -12.31
C LEU A 131 8.29 -3.68 -11.79
N PRO A 132 7.02 -3.65 -12.24
CA PRO A 132 6.01 -4.63 -11.82
C PRO A 132 6.37 -6.06 -12.24
N ASP A 133 7.14 -6.23 -13.32
CA ASP A 133 7.57 -7.53 -13.84
C ASP A 133 8.57 -8.24 -12.90
N GLU A 134 9.24 -7.52 -12.00
CA GLU A 134 10.19 -8.07 -11.02
C GLU A 134 9.50 -8.73 -9.83
N THR A 135 8.25 -8.40 -9.56
CA THR A 135 7.42 -9.00 -8.51
C THR A 135 6.26 -9.75 -9.16
N MET A 136 6.46 -11.05 -9.40
CA MET A 136 5.50 -11.88 -10.13
C MET A 136 4.74 -12.83 -9.19
N LEU A 137 3.42 -12.77 -9.25
CA LEU A 137 2.49 -13.65 -8.54
C LEU A 137 1.92 -14.66 -9.53
N LEU A 138 2.17 -15.94 -9.30
CA LEU A 138 1.74 -17.02 -10.16
C LEU A 138 0.57 -17.79 -9.53
N CYS A 139 -0.52 -17.84 -10.27
CA CYS A 139 -1.71 -18.62 -9.99
C CYS A 139 -1.78 -19.80 -10.96
N SER A 140 -1.46 -20.99 -10.43
CA SER A 140 -1.40 -22.26 -11.19
C SER A 140 -2.79 -22.83 -11.49
N ARG A 141 -2.88 -23.72 -12.48
CA ARG A 141 -4.12 -24.45 -12.82
C ARG A 141 -4.80 -25.09 -11.59
N GLY A 142 -6.12 -24.91 -11.47
CA GLY A 142 -6.96 -25.52 -10.44
C GLY A 142 -7.42 -24.58 -9.32
N SER A 143 -6.97 -23.32 -9.29
CA SER A 143 -7.51 -22.28 -8.42
C SER A 143 -8.47 -21.36 -9.16
N ASP A 144 -9.63 -21.08 -8.55
CA ASP A 144 -10.69 -20.27 -9.18
C ASP A 144 -10.26 -18.81 -9.45
N SER A 145 -9.36 -18.25 -8.61
CA SER A 145 -8.79 -16.90 -8.77
C SER A 145 -7.44 -16.76 -8.06
N ALA A 146 -6.58 -15.80 -8.44
CA ALA A 146 -5.36 -15.53 -7.68
C ALA A 146 -5.65 -14.80 -6.36
N PHE A 147 -6.50 -13.77 -6.44
CA PHE A 147 -7.00 -13.01 -5.27
C PHE A 147 -8.52 -12.88 -5.29
N GLU A 148 -9.11 -13.04 -4.12
CA GLU A 148 -10.53 -12.78 -3.84
C GLU A 148 -10.65 -11.62 -2.85
N PHE A 149 -11.19 -10.49 -3.30
CA PHE A 149 -11.36 -9.27 -2.50
C PHE A 149 -12.77 -9.18 -1.95
N LEU A 150 -12.86 -9.23 -0.62
CA LEU A 150 -14.07 -9.05 0.19
C LEU A 150 -14.01 -7.72 0.97
N SER A 151 -12.98 -6.91 0.76
CA SER A 151 -12.77 -5.63 1.41
C SER A 151 -11.95 -4.69 0.52
N THR A 152 -11.90 -3.41 0.90
CA THR A 152 -11.15 -2.37 0.20
C THR A 152 -9.67 -2.70 0.13
N CYS A 153 -9.11 -2.83 -1.06
CA CYS A 153 -7.71 -3.18 -1.24
C CYS A 153 -7.04 -2.31 -2.29
N LYS A 154 -5.77 -1.99 -2.09
CA LYS A 154 -4.92 -1.37 -3.10
C LYS A 154 -3.86 -2.37 -3.55
N LEU A 155 -3.76 -2.59 -4.86
CA LEU A 155 -2.68 -3.33 -5.49
C LEU A 155 -1.81 -2.34 -6.26
N ALA A 156 -0.51 -2.39 -6.06
CA ALA A 156 0.42 -1.56 -6.80
C ALA A 156 1.70 -2.30 -7.19
N ASN A 157 2.23 -1.95 -8.37
CA ASN A 157 3.58 -2.33 -8.81
C ASN A 157 3.87 -3.84 -8.75
N LEU A 158 2.93 -4.67 -9.18
CA LEU A 158 3.10 -6.12 -9.19
C LEU A 158 2.51 -6.74 -10.45
N THR A 159 3.01 -7.92 -10.80
CA THR A 159 2.49 -8.74 -11.89
C THR A 159 1.68 -9.90 -11.34
N VAL A 160 0.44 -10.06 -11.78
CA VAL A 160 -0.37 -11.25 -11.50
C VAL A 160 -0.53 -12.04 -12.78
N LYS A 161 -0.02 -13.28 -12.77
CA LYS A 161 -0.16 -14.22 -13.87
C LYS A 161 -1.08 -15.37 -13.46
N ALA A 162 -2.16 -15.58 -14.20
CA ALA A 162 -3.10 -16.68 -14.01
C ALA A 162 -3.07 -17.64 -15.21
N GLU A 163 -2.88 -18.94 -14.95
CA GLU A 163 -2.89 -19.98 -16.00
C GLU A 163 -4.30 -20.46 -16.36
N LEU A 164 -5.20 -20.52 -15.38
CA LEU A 164 -6.60 -20.92 -15.52
C LEU A 164 -7.42 -20.14 -14.49
N GLY A 165 -8.36 -19.30 -14.94
CA GLY A 165 -9.19 -18.46 -14.07
C GLY A 165 -8.94 -16.95 -14.24
N CYS A 166 -9.38 -16.18 -13.25
CA CYS A 166 -9.19 -14.72 -13.22
C CYS A 166 -8.00 -14.33 -12.33
N CYS A 167 -7.34 -13.21 -12.67
CA CYS A 167 -6.28 -12.69 -11.82
C CYS A 167 -6.89 -12.13 -10.52
N LEU A 168 -7.94 -11.31 -10.66
CA LEU A 168 -8.55 -10.59 -9.55
C LEU A 168 -10.07 -10.80 -9.56
N LEU A 169 -10.59 -11.34 -8.46
CA LEU A 169 -12.02 -11.46 -8.19
C LEU A 169 -12.43 -10.44 -7.14
N HIS A 170 -13.23 -9.46 -7.52
CA HIS A 170 -13.76 -8.43 -6.63
C HIS A 170 -15.20 -8.72 -6.25
N ARG A 171 -15.49 -8.82 -4.94
CA ARG A 171 -16.84 -9.08 -4.40
C ARG A 171 -17.40 -7.94 -3.57
N SER A 172 -16.57 -7.17 -2.86
CA SER A 172 -17.00 -6.04 -2.04
C SER A 172 -15.86 -5.10 -1.69
N GLY A 173 -16.19 -3.85 -1.37
CA GLY A 173 -15.27 -2.77 -1.07
C GLY A 173 -14.79 -2.02 -2.31
N ARG A 174 -13.70 -1.27 -2.15
CA ARG A 174 -13.05 -0.56 -3.25
C ARG A 174 -11.72 -1.19 -3.60
N LEU A 175 -11.59 -1.72 -4.82
CA LEU A 175 -10.33 -2.27 -5.33
C LEU A 175 -9.62 -1.20 -6.19
N THR A 176 -8.42 -0.78 -5.79
CA THR A 176 -7.59 0.13 -6.57
C THR A 176 -6.40 -0.62 -7.14
N ILE A 177 -6.23 -0.60 -8.45
CA ILE A 177 -5.13 -1.26 -9.17
C ILE A 177 -4.32 -0.16 -9.85
N ASP A 178 -3.05 -0.02 -9.47
CA ASP A 178 -2.16 1.02 -10.01
C ASP A 178 -0.83 0.42 -10.46
N SER A 179 -0.46 0.70 -11.71
CA SER A 179 0.87 0.33 -12.23
C SER A 179 1.15 -1.18 -12.12
N CYS A 180 0.12 -2.01 -12.31
CA CYS A 180 0.22 -3.47 -12.28
C CYS A 180 0.26 -4.05 -13.69
N VAL A 181 0.63 -5.34 -13.77
CA VAL A 181 0.52 -6.15 -14.98
C VAL A 181 -0.40 -7.33 -14.66
N LEU A 182 -1.48 -7.50 -15.42
CA LEU A 182 -2.38 -8.63 -15.29
C LEU A 182 -2.27 -9.48 -16.55
N GLN A 183 -1.82 -10.73 -16.39
CA GLN A 183 -1.56 -11.66 -17.48
C GLN A 183 -2.41 -12.92 -17.31
N CYS A 184 -3.33 -13.16 -18.23
CA CYS A 184 -3.98 -14.46 -18.38
C CYS A 184 -3.23 -15.26 -19.46
N GLU A 185 -2.73 -16.44 -19.12
CA GLU A 185 -2.00 -17.27 -20.07
C GLU A 185 -2.92 -17.82 -21.16
N SER A 186 -2.42 -17.86 -22.40
CA SER A 186 -3.14 -18.41 -23.54
C SER A 186 -3.32 -19.93 -23.40
N ASN A 187 -4.56 -20.35 -23.17
CA ASN A 187 -4.99 -21.73 -23.00
C ASN A 187 -6.19 -21.97 -23.95
N PRO A 188 -6.53 -23.21 -24.34
CA PRO A 188 -7.65 -23.46 -25.25
C PRO A 188 -9.02 -23.04 -24.68
N LEU A 189 -9.08 -22.61 -23.42
CA LEU A 189 -10.25 -22.04 -22.73
C LEU A 189 -10.18 -20.51 -22.59
N ASP A 190 -9.39 -19.82 -23.42
CA ASP A 190 -9.19 -18.35 -23.37
C ASP A 190 -10.48 -17.53 -23.45
N HIS A 191 -11.55 -18.09 -24.01
CA HIS A 191 -12.88 -17.48 -24.03
C HIS A 191 -13.52 -17.32 -22.64
N LEU A 192 -12.99 -18.00 -21.62
CA LEU A 192 -13.46 -17.96 -20.23
C LEU A 192 -12.54 -17.16 -19.30
N SER A 193 -11.31 -16.83 -19.72
CA SER A 193 -10.38 -16.08 -18.89
C SER A 193 -10.65 -14.57 -19.00
N CYS A 194 -10.88 -13.95 -17.86
CA CYS A 194 -11.03 -12.51 -17.71
C CYS A 194 -10.07 -12.08 -16.58
N PRO A 195 -9.09 -11.20 -16.83
CA PRO A 195 -8.12 -10.79 -15.81
C PRO A 195 -8.78 -10.19 -14.57
N ILE A 196 -9.79 -9.35 -14.76
CA ILE A 196 -10.56 -8.73 -13.67
C ILE A 196 -12.01 -9.18 -13.76
N VAL A 197 -12.54 -9.73 -12.67
CA VAL A 197 -13.95 -10.07 -12.54
C VAL A 197 -14.51 -9.34 -11.32
N SER A 198 -15.53 -8.51 -11.50
CA SER A 198 -16.25 -7.88 -10.40
C SER A 198 -17.66 -8.45 -10.31
N THR A 199 -17.94 -9.15 -9.21
CA THR A 199 -19.27 -9.67 -8.87
C THR A 199 -19.89 -8.92 -7.69
N ALA A 200 -19.34 -7.75 -7.32
CA ALA A 200 -19.96 -6.92 -6.31
C ALA A 200 -21.36 -6.53 -6.77
N SER A 201 -22.36 -6.99 -6.04
CA SER A 201 -23.73 -6.54 -6.21
C SER A 201 -24.00 -5.47 -5.16
N ALA A 202 -24.85 -4.50 -5.50
CA ALA A 202 -25.38 -3.59 -4.51
C ALA A 202 -26.19 -4.42 -3.49
N GLN A 203 -25.54 -4.87 -2.42
CA GLN A 203 -26.27 -5.51 -1.33
C GLN A 203 -27.15 -4.44 -0.70
N VAL A 204 -28.45 -4.68 -0.75
CA VAL A 204 -29.52 -3.90 -0.11
C VAL A 204 -29.40 -4.07 1.41
N PHE A 205 -28.32 -3.56 2.01
CA PHE A 205 -28.23 -3.42 3.45
C PHE A 205 -28.58 -1.98 3.81
N SER A 206 -29.79 -1.83 4.35
CA SER A 206 -30.28 -0.59 4.96
C SER A 206 -29.38 -0.21 6.15
N SER A 207 -28.36 0.58 5.91
CA SER A 207 -27.69 1.33 6.98
C SER A 207 -27.44 2.73 6.47
N SER A 208 -27.90 3.73 7.24
CA SER A 208 -27.91 5.15 6.85
C SER A 208 -26.53 5.81 6.89
N VAL A 209 -25.47 5.02 6.78
CA VAL A 209 -24.10 5.49 6.70
C VAL A 209 -23.75 5.46 5.22
N LYS A 210 -23.24 6.57 4.66
CA LYS A 210 -22.77 6.63 3.26
C LYS A 210 -21.66 5.59 3.07
N CYS A 211 -22.02 4.34 2.81
CA CYS A 211 -21.08 3.29 2.51
C CYS A 211 -20.56 3.62 1.12
N HIS A 212 -19.26 3.87 1.03
CA HIS A 212 -18.59 4.06 -0.25
C HIS A 212 -18.96 2.88 -1.15
N SER A 213 -19.57 3.18 -2.29
CA SER A 213 -20.05 2.17 -3.22
C SER A 213 -18.91 1.23 -3.60
N ASP A 214 -19.26 -0.05 -3.73
CA ASP A 214 -18.35 -1.06 -4.25
C ASP A 214 -17.87 -0.63 -5.64
N GLY A 215 -16.59 -0.84 -5.93
CA GLY A 215 -16.04 -0.43 -7.21
C GLY A 215 -14.59 -0.78 -7.42
N VAL A 216 -14.19 -0.81 -8.69
CA VAL A 216 -12.82 -1.12 -9.10
C VAL A 216 -12.26 0.07 -9.87
N SER A 217 -11.14 0.63 -9.42
CA SER A 217 -10.43 1.70 -10.11
C SER A 217 -9.11 1.16 -10.64
N VAL A 218 -8.91 1.27 -11.95
CA VAL A 218 -7.70 0.80 -12.63
C VAL A 218 -6.97 1.99 -13.21
N SER A 219 -5.66 2.04 -12.99
CA SER A 219 -4.79 3.10 -13.49
C SER A 219 -3.42 2.55 -13.88
N ARG A 220 -2.86 3.06 -14.98
CA ARG A 220 -1.51 2.67 -15.46
C ARG A 220 -1.27 1.16 -15.55
N THR A 221 -2.31 0.37 -15.78
CA THR A 221 -2.21 -1.10 -15.67
C THR A 221 -2.14 -1.71 -17.06
N ARG A 222 -1.21 -2.65 -17.25
CA ARG A 222 -1.11 -3.46 -18.46
C ARG A 222 -1.99 -4.69 -18.28
N ILE A 223 -2.89 -4.95 -19.24
CA ILE A 223 -3.77 -6.11 -19.22
C ILE A 223 -3.52 -6.91 -20.49
N GLU A 224 -3.11 -8.16 -20.33
CA GLU A 224 -2.67 -9.05 -21.41
C GLU A 224 -3.36 -10.41 -21.29
N GLY A 225 -3.84 -10.92 -22.43
CA GLY A 225 -4.55 -12.20 -22.49
C GLY A 225 -6.00 -12.14 -22.00
N GLY A 226 -6.70 -13.26 -22.16
CA GLY A 226 -8.14 -13.39 -21.90
C GLY A 226 -9.03 -12.81 -23.00
N ALA A 227 -10.28 -13.25 -23.05
CA ALA A 227 -11.25 -12.80 -24.05
C ALA A 227 -11.81 -11.40 -23.77
N LYS A 228 -11.84 -10.97 -22.50
CA LYS A 228 -12.24 -9.63 -22.06
C LYS A 228 -11.30 -9.16 -20.96
N ALA A 229 -10.96 -7.87 -20.96
CA ALA A 229 -10.12 -7.28 -19.91
C ALA A 229 -10.82 -7.25 -18.54
N VAL A 230 -12.13 -7.00 -18.55
CA VAL A 230 -12.97 -6.89 -17.35
C VAL A 230 -14.30 -7.57 -17.61
N LEU A 231 -14.78 -8.34 -16.62
CA LEU A 231 -16.12 -8.87 -16.57
C LEU A 231 -16.84 -8.29 -15.34
N THR A 232 -18.00 -7.68 -15.54
CA THR A 232 -18.85 -7.18 -14.45
C THR A 232 -20.13 -8.01 -14.36
N SER A 233 -20.68 -8.12 -13.16
CA SER A 233 -21.98 -8.72 -12.89
C SER A 233 -22.90 -7.69 -12.24
N GLY A 234 -24.21 -7.75 -12.54
CA GLY A 234 -25.21 -6.82 -12.01
C GLY A 234 -25.13 -5.41 -12.60
N ASP A 235 -25.35 -4.40 -11.76
CA ASP A 235 -25.49 -2.99 -12.16
C ASP A 235 -24.14 -2.23 -12.24
N LEU A 236 -23.02 -2.96 -12.20
CA LEU A 236 -21.69 -2.37 -12.32
C LEU A 236 -21.38 -2.05 -13.79
N ALA A 237 -21.18 -0.77 -14.07
CA ALA A 237 -20.85 -0.26 -15.38
C ALA A 237 -19.37 0.16 -15.45
N LEU A 238 -18.76 -0.10 -16.60
CA LEU A 238 -17.43 0.39 -16.93
C LEU A 238 -17.53 1.87 -17.33
N GLN A 239 -16.82 2.74 -16.61
CA GLN A 239 -16.85 4.19 -16.78
C GLN A 239 -15.43 4.76 -16.90
N ARG A 240 -15.32 5.99 -17.42
CA ARG A 240 -14.08 6.78 -17.48
C ARG A 240 -12.90 6.04 -18.15
N VAL A 241 -13.20 5.24 -19.18
CA VAL A 241 -12.20 4.43 -19.89
C VAL A 241 -11.26 5.30 -20.71
N ARG A 242 -9.95 5.09 -20.51
CA ARG A 242 -8.87 5.64 -21.32
C ARG A 242 -7.85 4.54 -21.56
N VAL A 243 -7.37 4.47 -22.79
CA VAL A 243 -6.30 3.53 -23.18
C VAL A 243 -5.18 4.34 -23.80
N ILE A 244 -3.96 4.17 -23.29
CA ILE A 244 -2.78 4.80 -23.86
C ILE A 244 -1.95 3.73 -24.55
N TYR A 245 -1.70 3.97 -25.83
CA TYR A 245 -0.81 3.15 -26.64
C TYR A 245 0.64 3.61 -26.44
N ALA A 246 1.44 2.79 -25.76
CA ALA A 246 2.89 2.94 -25.75
C ALA A 246 3.51 2.09 -26.87
N ARG A 247 4.79 2.30 -27.17
CA ARG A 247 5.49 1.62 -28.29
C ARG A 247 5.43 0.09 -28.23
N THR A 248 5.33 -0.49 -27.04
CA THR A 248 5.40 -1.94 -26.82
C THR A 248 4.24 -2.49 -25.99
N SER A 249 3.34 -1.65 -25.49
CA SER A 249 2.27 -2.08 -24.57
C SER A 249 1.08 -1.12 -24.53
N LEU A 250 -0.07 -1.66 -24.17
CA LEU A 250 -1.29 -0.90 -23.87
C LEU A 250 -1.41 -0.69 -22.37
N PHE A 251 -1.69 0.54 -21.97
CA PHE A 251 -1.99 0.89 -20.59
C PHE A 251 -3.45 1.31 -20.46
N PHE A 252 -4.12 0.78 -19.44
CA PHE A 252 -5.54 0.99 -19.20
C PHE A 252 -5.77 1.88 -17.97
N TRP A 253 -6.74 2.78 -18.11
CA TRP A 253 -7.38 3.51 -17.01
C TRP A 253 -8.88 3.38 -17.18
N PHE A 254 -9.56 2.96 -16.13
CA PHE A 254 -11.03 2.92 -16.12
C PHE A 254 -11.50 2.74 -14.70
N ASP A 255 -12.78 3.02 -14.48
CA ASP A 255 -13.46 2.72 -13.24
C ASP A 255 -14.63 1.77 -13.50
N VAL A 256 -14.92 0.91 -12.55
CA VAL A 256 -16.09 0.04 -12.51
C VAL A 256 -16.89 0.48 -11.29
N GLU A 257 -18.00 1.15 -11.51
CA GLU A 257 -18.86 1.70 -10.46
C GLU A 257 -20.33 1.47 -10.85
N HIS A 258 -21.23 1.56 -9.87
CA HIS A 258 -22.66 1.57 -10.15
C HIS A 258 -23.04 2.79 -11.00
N GLN A 259 -23.93 2.57 -11.96
CA GLN A 259 -24.44 3.61 -12.86
C GLN A 259 -25.45 4.54 -12.18
#